data_AF-A0A290Z7H8-F1
#
_entry.id   AF-A0A290Z7H8-F1
#
_cell.length_a   1.000
_cell.length_b   1.000
_cell.length_c   1.000
_cell.angle_alpha   90.00
_cell.angle_beta   90.00
_cell.angle_gamma   90.00
#
_symmetry.space_group_name_H-M   'P 1'
#
loop_
_entity.id
_entity.type
_entity.pdbx_description
1 polymer ?
#
loop_
_entity_poly.entity_id
_entity_poly.type
_entity_poly.pdbx_seq_one_letter_code
_entity_poly.pdbx_strand_id
1 'polypeptide(L)'
;MRLVEPVHAAVHGDDAELRALLTPDDLVHLFPELHLGVVVQQQAEGQAVTIALCGQGAPPSATLEVPPSFRITGVRHEGGELRLVAEDGRVARGTPRQFRDVQLVPAEFNPRYREQCVDVLMTAHLRPEETEYAERRARDRTVLVDLDSAHPERARELEPPLAGLLDRFAALERTALELVSAEIAGEPEGREPFIAAFRAVSLRVYLSGDFELHLSELEQGNYLLEHCWITVVHLADGTPVDFYMDA
;
A
#
# COMPACT_ATOMS: atom_id res chain seq x y z
N MET A 1 12.49 -11.16 -6.13
CA MET A 1 13.40 -11.82 -5.16
C MET A 1 13.49 -10.92 -3.93
N ARG A 2 13.28 -11.43 -2.71
CA ARG A 2 13.35 -10.60 -1.50
C ARG A 2 14.82 -10.48 -1.07
N LEU A 3 15.40 -9.29 -1.15
CA LEU A 3 16.79 -9.03 -0.76
C LEU A 3 16.98 -8.82 0.76
N VAL A 4 15.91 -8.88 1.54
CA VAL A 4 15.92 -8.51 2.95
C VAL A 4 16.98 -9.27 3.76
N GLU A 5 17.04 -10.59 3.61
CA GLU A 5 17.99 -11.44 4.35
C GLU A 5 19.44 -11.22 3.92
N PRO A 6 19.81 -11.22 2.62
CA PRO A 6 21.15 -10.84 2.18
C PRO A 6 21.58 -9.44 2.64
N VAL A 7 20.67 -8.46 2.66
CA VAL A 7 20.97 -7.11 3.16
C VAL A 7 21.21 -7.13 4.67
N HIS A 8 20.43 -7.92 5.41
CA HIS A 8 20.61 -8.10 6.85
C HIS A 8 22.01 -8.62 7.18
N ALA A 9 22.45 -9.67 6.48
CA ALA A 9 23.79 -10.23 6.62
C ALA A 9 24.87 -9.19 6.28
N ALA A 10 24.69 -8.45 5.18
CA ALA A 10 25.65 -7.43 4.72
C ALA A 10 25.84 -6.29 5.73
N VAL A 11 24.75 -5.84 6.38
CA VAL A 11 24.82 -4.84 7.46
C VAL A 11 25.67 -5.31 8.63
N HIS A 12 25.73 -6.63 8.87
CA HIS A 12 26.55 -7.25 9.91
C HIS A 12 27.94 -7.71 9.42
N GLY A 13 28.33 -7.33 8.20
CA GLY A 13 29.65 -7.57 7.64
C GLY A 13 29.80 -8.81 6.76
N ASP A 14 28.71 -9.55 6.49
CA ASP A 14 28.71 -10.67 5.54
C ASP A 14 27.92 -10.30 4.28
N ASP A 15 28.61 -9.77 3.27
CA ASP A 15 27.99 -9.25 2.04
C ASP A 15 28.15 -10.18 0.82
N ALA A 16 28.65 -11.40 1.01
CA ALA A 16 28.97 -12.31 -0.08
C ALA A 16 27.73 -12.68 -0.91
N GLU A 17 26.64 -13.07 -0.23
CA GLU A 17 25.37 -13.40 -0.87
C GLU A 17 24.75 -12.17 -1.54
N LEU A 18 24.76 -11.01 -0.86
CA LEU A 18 24.24 -9.78 -1.45
C LEU A 18 24.98 -9.43 -2.75
N ARG A 19 26.32 -9.47 -2.77
CA ARG A 19 27.11 -9.20 -3.97
C ARG A 19 26.85 -10.19 -5.10
N ALA A 20 26.57 -11.46 -4.80
CA ALA A 20 26.25 -12.47 -5.80
C ALA A 20 24.91 -12.20 -6.51
N LEU A 21 24.01 -11.45 -5.87
CA LEU A 21 22.67 -11.13 -6.38
C LEU A 21 22.59 -9.79 -7.11
N LEU A 22 23.67 -9.01 -7.12
CA LEU A 22 23.69 -7.65 -7.66
C LEU A 22 24.51 -7.53 -8.94
N THR A 23 24.12 -6.55 -9.74
CA THR A 23 24.81 -6.11 -10.94
C THR A 23 25.69 -4.89 -10.64
N PRO A 24 26.67 -4.56 -11.51
CA PRO A 24 27.51 -3.38 -11.33
C PRO A 24 26.77 -2.03 -11.29
N ASP A 25 25.55 -1.99 -11.84
CA ASP A 25 24.72 -0.77 -11.91
C ASP A 25 23.74 -0.64 -10.72
N ASP A 26 23.74 -1.62 -9.82
CA ASP A 26 22.93 -1.58 -8.60
C ASP A 26 23.62 -0.73 -7.52
N LEU A 27 22.83 0.02 -6.75
CA LEU A 27 23.34 0.83 -5.65
C LEU A 27 23.20 0.07 -4.34
N VAL A 28 24.27 0.06 -3.54
CA VAL A 28 24.27 -0.53 -2.19
C VAL A 28 24.77 0.50 -1.20
N HIS A 29 23.96 0.80 -0.20
CA HIS A 29 24.30 1.70 0.89
C HIS A 29 24.01 1.01 2.22
N LEU A 30 25.06 0.74 2.98
CA LEU A 30 24.98 0.12 4.30
C LEU A 30 25.32 1.18 5.36
N PHE A 31 24.52 1.23 6.41
CA PHE A 31 24.70 2.07 7.59
C PHE A 31 24.72 1.14 8.83
N PRO A 32 25.83 0.41 9.08
CA PRO A 32 25.91 -0.57 10.16
C PRO A 32 25.61 0.00 11.54
N GLU A 33 26.02 1.25 11.80
CA GLU A 33 25.77 1.99 13.03
C GLU A 33 24.28 2.28 13.28
N LEU A 34 23.47 2.21 12.23
CA LEU A 34 22.01 2.38 12.28
C LEU A 34 21.26 1.06 12.09
N HIS A 35 21.98 -0.06 11.96
CA HIS A 35 21.43 -1.35 11.55
C HIS A 35 20.55 -1.22 10.28
N LEU A 36 21.00 -0.49 9.27
CA LEU A 36 20.20 -0.16 8.10
C LEU A 36 20.95 -0.47 6.80
N GLY A 37 20.27 -1.12 5.86
CA GLY A 37 20.76 -1.32 4.50
C GLY A 37 19.75 -0.86 3.47
N VAL A 38 20.22 -0.20 2.41
CA VAL A 38 19.41 0.22 1.28
C VAL A 38 20.04 -0.30 0.00
N VAL A 39 19.26 -1.01 -0.80
CA VAL A 39 19.68 -1.51 -2.11
C VAL A 39 18.73 -1.02 -3.18
N VAL A 40 19.28 -0.48 -4.26
CA VAL A 40 18.52 -0.07 -5.45
C VAL A 40 18.93 -0.98 -6.60
N GLN A 41 18.05 -1.90 -6.97
CA GLN A 41 18.27 -2.81 -8.09
C GLN A 41 17.72 -2.22 -9.38
N GLN A 42 18.48 -2.29 -10.47
CA GLN A 42 17.97 -1.99 -11.80
C GLN A 42 17.02 -3.11 -12.26
N GLN A 43 15.91 -2.72 -12.89
CA GLN A 43 14.94 -3.63 -13.47
C GLN A 43 14.56 -3.18 -14.87
N ALA A 44 13.96 -4.07 -15.68
CA ALA A 44 13.55 -3.75 -17.04
C ALA A 44 12.57 -2.56 -17.10
N GLU A 45 11.72 -2.42 -16.10
CA GLU A 45 10.67 -1.40 -16.05
C GLU A 45 10.94 -0.26 -15.05
N GLY A 46 12.15 -0.15 -14.51
CA GLY A 46 12.49 0.85 -13.51
C GLY A 46 13.54 0.36 -12.53
N GLN A 47 13.31 0.59 -11.25
CA GLN A 47 14.17 0.11 -10.18
C GLN A 47 13.32 -0.50 -9.06
N ALA A 48 13.92 -1.41 -8.30
CA ALA A 48 13.36 -1.89 -7.04
C ALA A 48 14.27 -1.45 -5.89
N VAL A 49 13.70 -0.78 -4.90
CA VAL A 49 14.42 -0.34 -3.70
C VAL A 49 14.06 -1.27 -2.55
N THR A 50 15.06 -1.90 -1.94
CA THR A 50 14.92 -2.63 -0.68
C THR A 50 15.51 -1.79 0.44
N ILE A 51 14.74 -1.53 1.49
CA ILE A 51 15.16 -0.85 2.72
C ILE A 51 15.01 -1.84 3.88
N ALA A 52 16.13 -2.29 4.45
CA ALA A 52 16.14 -3.29 5.51
C ALA A 52 16.68 -2.72 6.83
N LEU A 53 15.84 -2.75 7.87
CA LEU A 53 16.23 -2.47 9.26
C LEU A 53 16.57 -3.79 9.96
N CYS A 54 17.72 -3.83 10.63
CA CYS A 54 18.43 -5.06 10.93
C CYS A 54 18.59 -5.38 12.43
N GLY A 55 17.80 -4.75 13.31
CA GLY A 55 17.86 -4.93 14.76
C GLY A 55 16.84 -5.93 15.35
N GLN A 56 17.04 -6.30 16.62
CA GLN A 56 16.05 -7.05 17.41
C GLN A 56 14.78 -6.20 17.57
N GLY A 57 13.62 -6.71 17.15
CA GLY A 57 12.35 -5.96 17.14
C GLY A 57 12.26 -4.90 16.04
N ALA A 58 13.16 -4.93 15.05
CA ALA A 58 13.09 -4.01 13.92
C ALA A 58 11.77 -4.21 13.15
N PRO A 59 11.11 -3.11 12.72
CA PRO A 59 9.94 -3.23 11.86
C PRO A 59 10.33 -3.93 10.55
N PRO A 60 9.38 -4.61 9.89
CA PRO A 60 9.64 -5.31 8.64
C PRO A 60 10.20 -4.37 7.57
N SER A 61 11.15 -4.89 6.81
CA SER A 61 11.80 -4.23 5.67
C SER A 61 10.77 -3.82 4.61
N ALA A 62 11.08 -2.76 3.87
CA ALA A 62 10.25 -2.27 2.77
C ALA A 62 10.87 -2.65 1.42
N THR A 63 10.03 -3.01 0.45
CA THR A 63 10.39 -3.08 -0.96
C THR A 63 9.50 -2.12 -1.73
N LEU A 64 10.11 -1.21 -2.47
CA LEU A 64 9.42 -0.19 -3.24
C LEU A 64 9.74 -0.34 -4.72
N GLU A 65 8.71 -0.24 -5.54
CA GLU A 65 8.89 -0.05 -6.98
C GLU A 65 9.15 1.42 -7.27
N VAL A 66 10.14 1.68 -8.12
CA VAL A 66 10.55 3.02 -8.52
C VAL A 66 10.49 3.10 -10.04
N PRO A 67 9.58 3.91 -10.59
CA PRO A 67 9.42 4.00 -12.04
C PRO A 67 10.62 4.71 -12.69
N PRO A 68 10.83 4.55 -14.01
CA PRO A 68 11.95 5.18 -14.72
C PRO A 68 11.93 6.71 -14.63
N SER A 69 10.75 7.29 -14.44
CA SER A 69 10.56 8.72 -14.23
C SER A 69 11.15 9.21 -12.91
N PHE A 70 11.51 8.36 -11.95
CA PHE A 70 12.15 8.72 -10.68
C PHE A 70 13.43 7.92 -10.44
N ARG A 71 14.27 7.78 -11.47
CA ARG A 71 15.49 6.97 -11.38
C ARG A 71 16.41 7.45 -10.26
N ILE A 72 16.60 6.64 -9.23
CA ILE A 72 17.48 6.90 -8.09
C ILE A 72 18.93 6.67 -8.51
N THR A 73 19.76 7.67 -8.21
CA THR A 73 21.21 7.67 -8.49
C THR A 73 22.04 7.80 -7.21
N GLY A 74 21.41 8.05 -6.07
CA GLY A 74 22.11 8.09 -4.79
C GLY A 74 21.20 7.90 -3.59
N VAL A 75 21.76 7.36 -2.52
CA VAL A 75 21.10 7.23 -1.22
C VAL A 75 21.96 7.92 -0.17
N ARG A 76 21.31 8.68 0.73
CA ARG A 76 21.97 9.34 1.86
C ARG A 76 21.14 9.14 3.12
N HIS A 77 21.80 9.27 4.27
CA HIS A 77 21.14 9.37 5.56
C HIS A 77 21.57 10.69 6.23
N GLU A 78 20.62 11.56 6.53
CA GLU A 78 20.88 12.90 7.06
C GLU A 78 19.75 13.30 8.02
N GLY A 79 20.10 13.75 9.24
CA GLY A 79 19.10 14.23 10.20
C GLY A 79 18.11 13.17 10.68
N GLY A 80 18.45 11.87 10.58
CA GLY A 80 17.54 10.77 10.92
C GLY A 80 16.62 10.33 9.78
N GLU A 81 16.74 10.95 8.61
CA GLU A 81 15.96 10.59 7.42
C GLU A 81 16.84 9.91 6.38
N LEU A 82 16.24 8.94 5.68
CA LEU A 82 16.75 8.48 4.39
C LEU A 82 16.39 9.51 3.31
N ARG A 83 17.31 9.71 2.38
CA ARG A 83 17.15 10.56 1.21
C ARG A 83 17.52 9.78 -0.05
N LEU A 84 16.53 9.51 -0.88
CA LEU A 84 16.68 8.88 -2.20
C LEU A 84 16.75 10.00 -3.24
N VAL A 85 17.90 10.15 -3.89
CA VAL A 85 18.18 11.23 -4.84
C VAL A 85 17.95 10.71 -6.26
N ALA A 86 17.02 11.32 -6.97
CA ALA A 86 16.73 11.02 -8.36
C ALA A 86 17.76 11.69 -9.30
N GLU A 87 17.92 11.13 -10.50
CA GLU A 87 18.78 11.64 -11.58
C GLU A 87 18.46 13.09 -11.95
N ASP A 88 17.19 13.48 -11.88
CA ASP A 88 16.71 14.83 -12.18
C ASP A 88 16.83 15.83 -11.00
N GLY A 89 17.43 15.38 -9.89
CA GLY A 89 17.66 16.19 -8.70
C GLY A 89 16.51 16.22 -7.69
N ARG A 90 15.36 15.59 -7.98
CA ARG A 90 14.32 15.41 -6.95
C ARG A 90 14.83 14.51 -5.83
N VAL A 91 14.29 14.72 -4.62
CA VAL A 91 14.68 13.96 -3.43
C VAL A 91 13.44 13.46 -2.72
N ALA A 92 13.29 12.14 -2.66
CA ALA A 92 12.34 11.49 -1.77
C ALA A 92 13.00 11.35 -0.39
N ARG A 93 12.29 11.76 0.66
CA ARG A 93 12.77 11.70 2.05
C ARG A 93 11.76 11.06 2.97
N GLY A 94 12.25 10.48 4.07
CA GLY A 94 11.45 9.90 5.13
C GLY A 94 12.29 8.98 6.01
N THR A 95 11.76 8.53 7.14
CA THR A 95 12.35 7.44 7.92
C THR A 95 12.18 6.11 7.18
N PRO A 96 12.98 5.06 7.47
CA PRO A 96 12.77 3.74 6.86
C PRO A 96 11.33 3.21 7.04
N ARG A 97 10.71 3.47 8.20
CA ARG A 97 9.31 3.10 8.48
C ARG A 97 8.32 3.89 7.62
N GLN A 98 8.59 5.17 7.38
CA GLN A 98 7.81 6.02 6.49
C GLN A 98 7.96 5.68 5.00
N PHE A 99 8.85 4.74 4.63
CA PHE A 99 8.92 4.16 3.29
C PHE A 99 8.18 2.81 3.22
N ARG A 100 7.66 2.30 4.33
CA ARG A 100 6.88 1.05 4.42
C ARG A 100 5.40 1.29 4.07
N ASP A 101 4.61 0.21 4.01
CA ASP A 101 3.14 0.20 4.03
C ASP A 101 2.50 1.13 2.97
N VAL A 102 3.03 1.08 1.75
CA VAL A 102 2.39 1.75 0.61
C VAL A 102 1.36 0.79 0.04
N GLN A 103 0.08 1.15 0.10
CA GLN A 103 -0.94 0.47 -0.69
C GLN A 103 -1.23 1.26 -1.96
N LEU A 104 -1.08 0.57 -3.10
CA LEU A 104 -1.48 1.05 -4.41
C LEU A 104 -2.24 -0.07 -5.09
N VAL A 105 -3.27 0.30 -5.86
CA VAL A 105 -3.92 -0.63 -6.76
C VAL A 105 -2.88 -1.15 -7.76
N PRO A 106 -2.72 -2.48 -7.94
CA PRO A 106 -1.71 -3.06 -8.81
C PRO A 106 -1.70 -2.51 -10.25
N ALA A 107 -0.53 -2.50 -10.88
CA ALA A 107 -0.29 -1.87 -12.17
C ALA A 107 -1.20 -2.38 -13.29
N GLU A 108 -1.58 -3.67 -13.26
CA GLU A 108 -2.47 -4.30 -14.23
C GLU A 108 -3.89 -3.70 -14.23
N PHE A 109 -4.31 -3.11 -13.11
CA PHE A 109 -5.63 -2.51 -12.93
C PHE A 109 -5.59 -0.98 -12.90
N ASN A 110 -4.40 -0.40 -12.78
CA ASN A 110 -4.22 1.02 -12.47
C ASN A 110 -3.37 1.73 -13.54
N PRO A 111 -4.01 2.46 -14.47
CA PRO A 111 -3.29 3.15 -15.54
C PRO A 111 -2.40 4.28 -15.03
N ARG A 112 -2.59 4.72 -13.77
CA ARG A 112 -1.81 5.78 -13.11
C ARG A 112 -0.78 5.26 -12.13
N TYR A 113 -0.61 3.94 -12.03
CA TYR A 113 0.25 3.29 -11.04
C TYR A 113 1.65 3.92 -10.96
N ARG A 114 2.31 4.13 -12.12
CA ARG A 114 3.64 4.73 -12.16
C ARG A 114 3.68 6.17 -11.66
N GLU A 115 2.65 6.98 -11.92
CA GLU A 115 2.56 8.34 -11.36
C GLU A 115 2.41 8.28 -9.84
N GLN A 116 1.54 7.39 -9.36
CA GLN A 116 1.25 7.22 -7.94
C GLN A 116 2.46 6.66 -7.16
N CYS A 117 3.28 5.78 -7.75
CA CYS A 117 4.55 5.35 -7.15
C CYS A 117 5.46 6.56 -6.86
N VAL A 118 5.54 7.52 -7.79
CA VAL A 118 6.33 8.76 -7.57
C VAL A 118 5.73 9.60 -6.46
N ASP A 119 4.41 9.80 -6.45
CA ASP A 119 3.73 10.60 -5.43
C ASP A 119 3.93 10.02 -4.03
N VAL A 120 3.83 8.70 -3.90
CA VAL A 120 4.12 7.99 -2.65
C VAL A 120 5.56 8.23 -2.20
N LEU A 121 6.54 8.04 -3.09
CA LEU A 121 7.95 8.25 -2.76
C LEU A 121 8.19 9.68 -2.28
N MET A 122 7.65 10.66 -3.00
CA MET A 122 7.82 12.09 -2.70
C MET A 122 7.12 12.51 -1.40
N THR A 123 6.06 11.81 -1.01
CA THR A 123 5.28 12.13 0.20
C THR A 123 5.55 11.22 1.39
N ALA A 124 6.53 10.31 1.29
CA ALA A 124 6.92 9.40 2.36
C ALA A 124 7.09 10.09 3.73
N HIS A 125 7.87 11.17 3.80
CA HIS A 125 8.12 11.94 5.03
C HIS A 125 6.88 12.52 5.74
N LEU A 126 5.75 12.62 5.05
CA LEU A 126 4.52 13.13 5.65
C LEU A 126 3.81 12.03 6.43
N ARG A 127 4.04 10.75 6.12
CA ARG A 127 3.25 9.65 6.69
C ARG A 127 3.47 9.52 8.22
N PRO A 128 2.40 9.40 9.01
CA PRO A 128 2.50 9.02 10.41
C PRO A 128 2.99 7.57 10.50
N GLU A 129 3.53 7.21 11.65
CA GLU A 129 4.05 5.85 11.91
C GLU A 129 2.96 4.84 12.26
N GLU A 130 1.77 5.32 12.64
CA GLU A 130 0.63 4.54 13.06
C GLU A 130 -0.62 4.97 12.31
N THR A 131 -1.46 4.00 12.00
CA THR A 131 -2.73 4.18 11.30
C THR A 131 -3.84 4.41 12.31
N GLU A 132 -4.66 5.44 12.10
CA GLU A 132 -5.84 5.70 12.92
C GLU A 132 -7.10 5.58 12.07
N TYR A 133 -8.05 4.77 12.54
CA TYR A 133 -9.41 4.74 12.00
C TYR A 133 -10.23 5.87 12.61
N ALA A 134 -11.06 6.49 11.79
CA ALA A 134 -12.00 7.47 12.26
C ALA A 134 -13.42 7.13 11.81
N GLU A 135 -14.37 7.23 12.72
CA GLU A 135 -15.78 7.08 12.39
C GLU A 135 -16.24 8.25 11.49
N ARG A 136 -16.95 7.90 10.42
CA ARG A 136 -17.57 8.85 9.48
C ARG A 136 -19.00 8.47 9.19
N ARG A 137 -19.81 9.47 8.84
CA ARG A 137 -21.22 9.26 8.49
C ARG A 137 -21.36 9.03 6.99
N ALA A 138 -21.89 7.88 6.59
CA ALA A 138 -22.35 7.60 5.23
C ALA A 138 -23.87 7.54 5.25
N ARG A 139 -24.52 8.69 4.98
CA ARG A 139 -25.99 8.90 5.00
C ARG A 139 -26.68 8.34 6.26
N ASP A 140 -27.12 7.08 6.20
CA ASP A 140 -27.94 6.38 7.19
C ASP A 140 -27.13 5.53 8.18
N ARG A 141 -25.82 5.34 7.98
CA ARG A 141 -24.95 4.59 8.91
C ARG A 141 -23.59 5.25 9.18
N THR A 142 -22.91 4.73 10.19
CA THR A 142 -21.51 5.06 10.51
C THR A 142 -20.60 4.02 9.87
N VAL A 143 -19.49 4.47 9.31
CA VAL A 143 -18.47 3.66 8.64
C VAL A 143 -17.13 3.99 9.25
N LEU A 144 -16.29 2.99 9.47
CA LEU A 144 -14.90 3.20 9.87
C LEU A 144 -14.08 3.57 8.64
N VAL A 145 -13.44 4.73 8.67
CA VAL A 145 -12.61 5.22 7.57
C VAL A 145 -11.15 5.26 8.01
N ASP A 146 -10.30 4.66 7.20
CA ASP A 146 -8.85 4.76 7.24
C ASP A 146 -8.38 5.57 6.02
N LEU A 147 -7.45 6.50 6.21
CA LEU A 147 -6.87 7.29 5.13
C LEU A 147 -5.44 6.83 4.80
N ASP A 148 -5.18 5.52 4.92
CA ASP A 148 -3.91 4.87 4.60
C ASP A 148 -2.72 5.56 5.26
N SER A 149 -2.88 5.88 6.54
CA SER A 149 -1.87 6.64 7.29
C SER A 149 -1.50 7.95 6.56
N ALA A 150 -2.48 8.73 6.11
CA ALA A 150 -2.21 10.07 5.58
C ALA A 150 -1.83 11.04 6.71
N HIS A 151 -0.78 11.85 6.51
CA HIS A 151 -0.52 13.03 7.35
C HIS A 151 -1.76 13.93 7.41
N PRO A 152 -2.01 14.70 8.49
CA PRO A 152 -3.11 15.65 8.53
C PRO A 152 -3.18 16.62 7.33
N GLU A 153 -2.04 16.98 6.74
CA GLU A 153 -2.02 17.81 5.52
C GLU A 153 -2.55 17.07 4.29
N ARG A 154 -2.15 15.81 4.09
CA ARG A 154 -2.64 14.98 2.98
C ARG A 154 -4.07 14.49 3.20
N ALA A 155 -4.42 14.18 4.45
CA ALA A 155 -5.78 13.83 4.82
C ALA A 155 -6.79 14.92 4.40
N ARG A 156 -6.43 16.21 4.57
CA ARG A 156 -7.28 17.33 4.10
C ARG A 156 -7.50 17.36 2.58
N GLU A 157 -6.51 16.92 1.80
CA GLU A 157 -6.64 16.81 0.35
C GLU A 157 -7.56 15.64 -0.05
N LEU A 158 -7.63 14.61 0.79
CA LEU A 158 -8.51 13.45 0.63
C LEU A 158 -9.94 13.69 1.15
N GLU A 159 -10.21 14.75 1.92
CA GLU A 159 -11.55 15.02 2.46
C GLU A 159 -12.60 15.25 1.35
N PRO A 160 -12.38 16.05 0.29
CA PRO A 160 -13.35 16.19 -0.80
C PRO A 160 -13.66 14.87 -1.53
N PRO A 161 -12.69 14.06 -1.98
CA PRO A 161 -13.00 12.77 -2.60
C PRO A 161 -13.67 11.81 -1.60
N LEU A 162 -13.22 11.76 -0.33
CA LEU A 162 -13.86 10.95 0.71
C LEU A 162 -15.34 11.32 0.88
N ALA A 163 -15.68 12.60 0.95
CA ALA A 163 -17.08 13.04 1.03
C ALA A 163 -17.90 12.52 -0.16
N GLY A 164 -17.34 12.60 -1.37
CA GLY A 164 -17.95 12.03 -2.57
C GLY A 164 -18.15 10.51 -2.52
N LEU A 165 -17.21 9.78 -1.93
CA LEU A 165 -17.34 8.33 -1.69
C LEU A 165 -18.43 8.02 -0.66
N LEU A 166 -18.44 8.73 0.47
CA LEU A 166 -19.45 8.57 1.53
C LEU A 166 -20.87 8.89 1.03
N ASP A 167 -21.02 9.88 0.15
CA ASP A 167 -22.30 10.23 -0.48
C ASP A 167 -22.82 9.13 -1.41
N ARG A 168 -21.93 8.34 -2.02
CA ARG A 168 -22.26 7.22 -2.93
C ARG A 168 -22.07 5.84 -2.29
N PHE A 169 -21.82 5.78 -0.98
CA PHE A 169 -21.36 4.57 -0.31
C PHE A 169 -22.26 3.35 -0.53
N ALA A 170 -23.59 3.52 -0.51
CA ALA A 170 -24.53 2.44 -0.76
C ALA A 170 -24.46 1.90 -2.20
N ALA A 171 -24.20 2.77 -3.18
CA ALA A 171 -24.02 2.35 -4.57
C ALA A 171 -22.70 1.60 -4.75
N LEU A 172 -21.62 2.10 -4.14
CA LEU A 172 -20.31 1.42 -4.15
C LEU A 172 -20.39 0.04 -3.48
N GLU A 173 -21.07 -0.06 -2.33
CA GLU A 173 -21.32 -1.35 -1.67
C GLU A 173 -22.06 -2.32 -2.59
N ARG A 174 -23.14 -1.87 -3.25
CA ARG A 174 -23.91 -2.74 -4.15
C ARG A 174 -23.05 -3.24 -5.30
N THR A 175 -22.28 -2.36 -5.94
CA THR A 175 -21.37 -2.72 -7.04
C THR A 175 -20.28 -3.70 -6.59
N ALA A 176 -19.70 -3.50 -5.40
CA ALA A 176 -18.72 -4.42 -4.82
C ALA A 176 -19.33 -5.81 -4.55
N LEU A 177 -20.53 -5.86 -3.96
CA LEU A 177 -21.24 -7.12 -3.69
C LEU A 177 -21.65 -7.85 -4.98
N GLU A 178 -22.02 -7.12 -6.03
CA GLU A 178 -22.31 -7.70 -7.34
C GLU A 178 -21.07 -8.37 -7.96
N LEU A 179 -19.90 -7.72 -7.90
CA LEU A 179 -18.63 -8.30 -8.34
C LEU A 179 -18.31 -9.60 -7.58
N VAL A 180 -18.29 -9.52 -6.25
CA VAL A 180 -17.92 -10.66 -5.38
C VAL A 180 -18.91 -11.82 -5.55
N SER A 181 -20.21 -11.54 -5.58
CA SER A 181 -21.24 -12.57 -5.73
C SER A 181 -21.17 -13.29 -7.08
N ALA A 182 -20.76 -12.60 -8.15
CA ALA A 182 -20.61 -13.21 -9.47
C ALA A 182 -19.51 -14.27 -9.48
N GLU A 183 -18.44 -14.08 -8.70
CA GLU A 183 -17.35 -15.05 -8.58
C GLU A 183 -17.61 -16.14 -7.53
N ILE A 184 -18.13 -15.78 -6.35
CA ILE A 184 -18.30 -16.72 -5.24
C ILE A 184 -19.60 -17.53 -5.36
N ALA A 185 -20.73 -16.86 -5.58
CA ALA A 185 -22.04 -17.52 -5.60
C ALA A 185 -22.38 -18.11 -6.99
N GLY A 186 -21.72 -17.64 -8.05
CA GLY A 186 -21.88 -18.16 -9.41
C GLY A 186 -23.25 -17.83 -10.00
N GLU A 187 -24.21 -18.76 -9.89
CA GLU A 187 -25.54 -18.69 -10.51
C GLU A 187 -26.37 -17.51 -9.96
N PRO A 188 -27.22 -16.85 -10.78
CA PRO A 188 -28.00 -15.67 -10.38
C PRO A 188 -28.86 -15.87 -9.13
N GLU A 189 -29.43 -17.06 -8.94
CA GLU A 189 -30.29 -17.39 -7.81
C GLU A 189 -29.54 -17.39 -6.47
N GLY A 190 -28.23 -17.65 -6.48
CA GLY A 190 -27.35 -17.60 -5.30
C GLY A 190 -26.86 -16.19 -4.95
N ARG A 191 -26.96 -15.22 -5.88
CA ARG A 191 -26.38 -13.89 -5.72
C ARG A 191 -27.18 -13.00 -4.79
N GLU A 192 -28.50 -12.94 -4.91
CA GLU A 192 -29.31 -12.07 -4.05
C GLU A 192 -29.25 -12.47 -2.56
N PRO A 193 -29.30 -13.76 -2.19
CA PRO A 193 -29.03 -14.18 -0.81
C PRO A 193 -27.65 -13.77 -0.31
N PHE A 194 -26.61 -13.91 -1.14
CA PHE A 194 -25.26 -13.45 -0.80
C PHE A 194 -25.24 -11.93 -0.57
N ILE A 195 -25.74 -11.14 -1.52
CA ILE A 195 -25.77 -9.67 -1.40
C ILE A 195 -26.57 -9.22 -0.17
N ALA A 196 -27.63 -9.95 0.19
CA ALA A 196 -28.41 -9.67 1.40
C ALA A 196 -27.65 -9.97 2.70
N ALA A 197 -26.75 -10.96 2.69
CA ALA A 197 -26.00 -11.41 3.86
C ALA A 197 -24.78 -10.53 4.19
N PHE A 198 -24.32 -9.68 3.28
CA PHE A 198 -23.09 -8.90 3.46
C PHE A 198 -23.32 -7.38 3.48
N ARG A 199 -22.41 -6.67 4.16
CA ARG A 199 -22.31 -5.21 4.15
C ARG A 199 -20.87 -4.75 4.19
N ALA A 200 -20.63 -3.57 3.64
CA ALA A 200 -19.41 -2.82 3.86
C ALA A 200 -19.37 -2.27 5.29
N VAL A 201 -18.28 -2.55 6.00
CA VAL A 201 -18.05 -2.17 7.41
C VAL A 201 -16.97 -1.10 7.56
N SER A 202 -16.01 -1.08 6.65
CA SER A 202 -14.94 -0.08 6.61
C SER A 202 -14.54 0.29 5.19
N LEU A 203 -13.90 1.45 5.10
CA LEU A 203 -13.36 2.05 3.90
C LEU A 203 -11.91 2.46 4.19
N ARG A 204 -10.95 1.97 3.40
CA ARG A 204 -9.58 2.50 3.42
C ARG A 204 -9.35 3.28 2.13
N VAL A 205 -8.95 4.54 2.23
CA VAL A 205 -8.63 5.40 1.08
C VAL A 205 -7.14 5.62 1.02
N TYR A 206 -6.51 5.18 -0.08
CA TYR A 206 -5.08 5.37 -0.31
C TYR A 206 -4.76 6.84 -0.60
N LEU A 207 -3.49 7.21 -0.48
CA LEU A 207 -3.02 8.55 -0.85
C LEU A 207 -3.29 8.91 -2.31
N SER A 208 -3.47 7.93 -3.20
CA SER A 208 -3.83 8.15 -4.59
C SER A 208 -5.31 8.54 -4.80
N GLY A 209 -6.15 8.33 -3.79
CA GLY A 209 -7.61 8.43 -3.87
C GLY A 209 -8.30 7.12 -4.29
N ASP A 210 -7.54 6.11 -4.73
CA ASP A 210 -8.05 4.74 -4.86
C ASP A 210 -8.37 4.18 -3.47
N PHE A 211 -9.17 3.12 -3.38
CA PHE A 211 -9.68 2.68 -2.08
C PHE A 211 -10.07 1.21 -2.01
N GLU A 212 -10.15 0.71 -0.78
CA GLU A 212 -10.67 -0.61 -0.43
C GLU A 212 -12.01 -0.48 0.29
N LEU A 213 -12.95 -1.32 -0.10
CA LEU A 213 -14.18 -1.58 0.63
C LEU A 213 -14.08 -2.92 1.33
N HIS A 214 -14.16 -2.93 2.65
CA HIS A 214 -14.13 -4.17 3.42
C HIS A 214 -15.55 -4.61 3.74
N LEU A 215 -15.90 -5.81 3.29
CA LEU A 215 -17.21 -6.43 3.43
C LEU A 215 -17.16 -7.48 4.54
N SER A 216 -18.21 -7.51 5.35
CA SER A 216 -18.42 -8.48 6.41
C SER A 216 -19.82 -9.08 6.31
N GLU A 217 -19.93 -10.34 6.71
CA GLU A 217 -21.19 -11.06 6.82
C GLU A 217 -21.97 -10.56 8.06
N LEU A 218 -23.24 -10.20 7.87
CA LEU A 218 -24.10 -9.64 8.92
C LEU A 218 -24.43 -10.63 10.03
N GLU A 219 -24.58 -11.90 9.67
CA GLU A 219 -24.83 -13.01 10.59
C GLU A 219 -23.77 -14.08 10.32
N GLN A 220 -22.94 -14.42 11.31
CA GLN A 220 -21.87 -15.41 11.14
C GLN A 220 -22.43 -16.76 10.67
N GLY A 221 -21.93 -17.28 9.55
CA GLY A 221 -21.95 -18.73 9.30
C GLY A 221 -22.68 -19.24 8.06
N ASN A 222 -22.99 -18.42 7.04
CA ASN A 222 -23.58 -18.92 5.79
C ASN A 222 -22.59 -18.98 4.63
N TYR A 223 -21.59 -18.07 4.56
CA TYR A 223 -20.75 -17.94 3.36
C TYR A 223 -19.23 -17.79 3.60
N LEU A 224 -18.78 -17.44 4.81
CA LEU A 224 -17.34 -17.28 5.11
C LEU A 224 -16.82 -18.25 6.18
N LEU A 225 -15.55 -18.62 6.02
CA LEU A 225 -14.72 -19.25 7.04
C LEU A 225 -14.56 -18.25 8.21
N GLU A 226 -14.71 -18.72 9.45
CA GLU A 226 -14.50 -17.89 10.64
C GLU A 226 -13.20 -17.06 10.49
N HIS A 227 -13.28 -15.75 10.72
CA HIS A 227 -12.18 -14.78 10.75
C HIS A 227 -11.74 -14.08 9.46
N CYS A 228 -12.34 -14.33 8.28
CA CYS A 228 -11.95 -13.61 7.05
C CYS A 228 -12.83 -12.39 6.72
N TRP A 229 -12.24 -11.35 6.12
CA TRP A 229 -12.91 -10.16 5.56
C TRP A 229 -12.77 -10.20 4.04
N ILE A 230 -13.80 -9.80 3.29
CA ILE A 230 -13.68 -9.64 1.83
C ILE A 230 -13.29 -8.19 1.54
N THR A 231 -12.14 -8.00 0.92
CA THR A 231 -11.65 -6.67 0.52
C THR A 231 -11.86 -6.50 -0.97
N VAL A 232 -12.59 -5.46 -1.36
CA VAL A 232 -12.82 -5.10 -2.76
C VAL A 232 -12.07 -3.82 -3.09
N VAL A 233 -11.14 -3.92 -4.04
CA VAL A 233 -10.27 -2.83 -4.48
C VAL A 233 -10.96 -2.03 -5.56
N HIS A 234 -10.92 -0.70 -5.43
CA HIS A 234 -11.54 0.24 -6.36
C HIS A 234 -10.54 1.31 -6.79
N LEU A 235 -10.68 1.76 -8.04
CA LEU A 235 -10.08 3.00 -8.50
C LEU A 235 -10.80 4.21 -7.90
N ALA A 236 -10.16 5.38 -7.89
CA ALA A 236 -10.68 6.62 -7.34
C ALA A 236 -12.04 7.07 -7.92
N ASP A 237 -12.40 6.62 -9.13
CA ASP A 237 -13.70 6.90 -9.75
C ASP A 237 -14.85 6.01 -9.22
N GLY A 238 -14.52 4.98 -8.44
CA GLY A 238 -15.46 4.01 -7.88
C GLY A 238 -15.62 2.74 -8.71
N THR A 239 -14.79 2.53 -9.74
CA THR A 239 -14.77 1.28 -10.50
C THR A 239 -14.10 0.18 -9.67
N PRO A 240 -14.78 -0.94 -9.35
CA PRO A 240 -14.13 -2.08 -8.71
C PRO A 240 -13.22 -2.79 -9.73
N VAL A 241 -12.04 -3.22 -9.29
CA VAL A 241 -11.04 -3.83 -10.19
C VAL A 241 -10.60 -5.22 -9.75
N ASP A 242 -10.65 -5.51 -8.45
CA ASP A 242 -10.26 -6.79 -7.90
C ASP A 242 -10.91 -7.02 -6.53
N PHE A 243 -10.89 -8.25 -6.04
CA PHE A 243 -11.20 -8.54 -4.64
C PHE A 243 -10.40 -9.73 -4.12
N TYR A 244 -10.15 -9.73 -2.82
CA TYR A 244 -9.47 -10.82 -2.14
C TYR A 244 -10.03 -11.02 -0.73
N MET A 245 -9.69 -12.16 -0.13
CA MET A 245 -10.05 -12.47 1.25
C MET A 245 -8.82 -12.26 2.13
N ASP A 246 -8.95 -11.40 3.14
CA ASP A 246 -7.93 -11.15 4.16
C ASP A 246 -8.31 -11.87 5.46
N ALA A 247 -7.33 -12.36 6.23
CA ALA A 247 -7.53 -13.20 7.42
C ALA A 247 -6.99 -12.55 8.70
#